data_AF-A0A810Q2M8-F1
#
_entry.id   AF-A0A810Q2M8-F1
#
_cell.length_a   1.000
_cell.length_b   1.000
_cell.length_c   1.000
_cell.angle_alpha   90.00
_cell.angle_beta   90.00
_cell.angle_gamma   90.00
#
_symmetry.space_group_name_H-M   'P 1'
#
loop_
_entity.id
_entity.type
_entity.pdbx_description
1 polymer ?
#
loop_
_entity_poly.entity_id
_entity_poly.type
_entity_poly.pdbx_seq_one_letter_code
_entity_poly.pdbx_strand_id
1 'polypeptide(L)' 'MLKEKGTTQSMSRKATCLDHAVAEHFFGLLKTELFYLEKLDSIDQLEKVIVAYIGYYNSHRIK' A
#
# COMPACT_ATOMS: atom_id res chain seq x y z
N MET A 1 3.87 -22.82 1.05
CA MET A 1 2.81 -21.78 0.99
C MET A 1 2.58 -21.17 -0.40
N LEU A 2 3.61 -20.67 -1.12
CA LEU A 2 3.42 -20.06 -2.47
C LEU A 2 3.33 -21.09 -3.61
N LYS A 3 4.25 -22.06 -3.65
CA LYS A 3 4.21 -23.18 -4.62
C LYS A 3 2.93 -24.01 -4.53
N GLU A 4 2.45 -24.25 -3.32
CA GLU A 4 1.19 -24.98 -3.07
C GLU A 4 -0.04 -24.22 -3.59
N LYS A 5 0.04 -22.89 -3.70
CA LYS A 5 -0.98 -22.03 -4.31
C LYS A 5 -0.73 -21.77 -5.81
N GLY A 6 0.17 -22.53 -6.44
CA GLY A 6 0.51 -22.37 -7.87
C GLY A 6 1.15 -21.03 -8.23
N THR A 7 1.66 -20.28 -7.24
CA THR A 7 2.22 -18.94 -7.45
C THR A 7 3.74 -19.00 -7.49
N THR A 8 4.33 -18.51 -8.57
CA THR A 8 5.79 -18.34 -8.70
C THR A 8 6.22 -17.07 -7.99
N GLN A 9 7.15 -17.21 -7.04
CA GLN A 9 7.76 -16.06 -6.39
C GLN A 9 8.70 -15.37 -7.38
N SER A 10 8.41 -14.11 -7.72
CA SER A 10 9.32 -13.25 -8.48
C SER A 10 10.20 -12.48 -7.50
N MET A 11 11.48 -12.83 -7.45
CA MET A 11 12.50 -12.03 -6.76
C MET A 11 13.39 -11.43 -7.84
N SER A 12 13.33 -10.11 -7.98
CA SER A 12 14.27 -9.37 -8.81
C SER A 12 15.67 -9.36 -8.17
N ARG A 13 16.65 -8.78 -8.86
CA ARG A 13 18.02 -8.70 -8.34
C ARG A 13 18.06 -7.85 -7.07
N LYS A 14 18.95 -8.20 -6.15
CA LYS A 14 19.23 -7.38 -4.96
C LYS A 14 19.48 -5.92 -5.38
N ALA A 15 18.85 -4.98 -4.68
CA ALA A 15 18.88 -3.54 -4.96
C ALA A 15 18.19 -3.07 -6.27
N THR A 16 17.27 -3.87 -6.83
CA THR A 16 16.40 -3.38 -7.92
C THR A 16 15.23 -2.60 -7.34
N CYS A 17 15.24 -1.29 -7.52
CA CYS A 17 14.22 -0.39 -6.98
C CYS A 17 12.87 -0.50 -7.70
N LEU A 18 12.84 -0.94 -8.96
CA LEU A 18 11.62 -0.93 -9.78
C LEU A 18 10.51 -1.82 -9.22
N ASP A 19 10.86 -2.99 -8.69
CA ASP A 19 9.91 -3.92 -8.08
C ASP A 19 9.29 -3.37 -6.78
N HIS A 20 9.99 -2.44 -6.11
CA HIS A 20 9.54 -1.80 -4.89
C HIS A 20 8.90 -0.42 -5.13
N ALA A 21 9.26 0.26 -6.22
CA ALA A 21 8.90 1.65 -6.49
C ALA A 21 7.39 1.91 -6.44
N VAL A 22 6.57 0.98 -6.94
CA VAL A 22 5.11 1.11 -6.90
C VAL A 22 4.58 1.08 -5.46
N ALA A 23 5.12 0.19 -4.63
CA ALA A 23 4.76 0.11 -3.22
C ALA A 23 5.26 1.34 -2.45
N GLU A 24 6.50 1.78 -2.69
CA GLU A 24 7.04 3.00 -2.07
C GLU A 24 6.21 4.23 -2.43
N HIS A 25 5.80 4.35 -3.71
CA HIS A 25 4.94 5.44 -4.15
C HIS A 25 3.60 5.41 -3.42
N PHE A 26 2.93 4.26 -3.36
CA PHE A 26 1.68 4.10 -2.63
C PHE A 26 1.83 4.49 -1.16
N PHE A 27 2.86 3.97 -0.46
CA PHE A 27 3.07 4.27 0.96
C PHE A 27 3.47 5.72 1.22
N GLY A 28 4.20 6.35 0.30
CA GLY A 28 4.50 7.77 0.36
C GLY A 28 3.21 8.60 0.34
N LEU A 29 2.32 8.28 -0.59
CA LEU A 29 1.04 8.97 -0.77
C LEU A 29 0.08 8.73 0.40
N LEU A 30 -0.04 7.49 0.87
CA LEU A 30 -0.82 7.16 2.06
C LEU A 30 -0.36 7.99 3.26
N LYS A 31 0.96 8.17 3.46
CA LYS A 31 1.47 8.96 4.58
C LYS A 31 1.14 10.45 4.42
N THR A 32 1.38 11.01 3.24
CA THR A 32 1.19 12.45 2.99
C THR A 32 -0.26 12.89 2.88
N GLU A 33 -1.12 12.05 2.30
CA GLU A 33 -2.52 12.38 2.03
C GLU A 33 -3.46 11.96 3.17
N LEU A 34 -3.00 11.11 4.10
CA LEU A 34 -3.83 10.57 5.18
C LEU A 34 -3.15 10.68 6.54
N PHE A 35 -2.05 9.95 6.73
CA PHE A 35 -1.48 9.73 8.07
C PHE A 35 -0.95 11.02 8.73
N TYR A 36 -0.45 11.99 7.96
CA TYR A 36 0.02 13.26 8.50
C TYR A 36 -1.07 14.32 8.64
N LEU A 37 -2.27 14.11 8.09
CA LEU A 37 -3.37 15.07 8.12
C LEU A 37 -4.42 14.72 9.18
N GLU A 38 -4.55 13.44 9.52
CA GLU A 38 -5.56 12.93 10.45
C GLU A 38 -4.94 12.63 11.83
N LYS A 39 -5.66 13.00 12.90
CA LYS A 39 -5.36 12.47 14.25
C LYS A 39 -6.11 11.16 14.42
N LEU A 40 -5.37 10.07 14.59
CA LEU A 40 -5.92 8.74 14.78
C LEU A 40 -5.75 8.34 16.25
N ASP A 41 -6.86 8.13 16.94
CA ASP A 41 -6.86 7.88 18.39
C ASP A 41 -6.82 6.37 18.72
N SER A 42 -6.92 5.50 17.71
CA SER A 42 -6.87 4.04 17.89
C SER A 42 -6.45 3.27 16.63
N ILE A 43 -5.98 2.04 16.84
CA ILE A 43 -5.66 1.10 15.75
C ILE A 43 -6.91 0.75 14.92
N ASP A 44 -8.07 0.62 15.57
CA ASP A 44 -9.34 0.33 14.88
C ASP A 44 -9.74 1.45 13.92
N GLN A 45 -9.57 2.71 14.34
CA GLN A 45 -9.76 3.85 13.45
C GLN A 45 -8.73 3.87 12.31
N LEU A 46 -7.46 3.61 12.61
CA LEU A 46 -6.42 3.53 11.58
C LEU A 46 -6.77 2.48 10.51
N GLU A 47 -7.23 1.29 10.92
CA GLU A 47 -7.63 0.23 9.98
C GLU A 47 -8.78 0.68 9.08
N LYS A 48 -9.85 1.24 9.64
CA LYS A 48 -11.01 1.74 8.89
C LYS A 48 -10.61 2.79 7.87
N VAL A 49 -9.75 3.74 8.27
CA VAL A 49 -9.32 4.82 7.40
C VAL A 49 -8.39 4.30 6.30
N ILE A 50 -7.49 3.35 6.58
CA ILE A 50 -6.66 2.71 5.56
C ILE A 50 -7.53 1.98 4.53
N VAL A 51 -8.53 1.20 4.97
CA VAL A 51 -9.43 0.46 4.06
C VAL A 51 -10.20 1.44 3.16
N ALA A 52 -10.71 2.54 3.72
CA ALA A 52 -11.38 3.59 2.95
C ALA A 52 -10.43 4.24 1.92
N TYR A 53 -9.21 4.57 2.33
CA TYR A 53 -8.21 5.16 1.45
C TYR A 53 -7.82 4.22 0.30
N ILE A 54 -7.66 2.91 0.55
CA ILE A 54 -7.40 1.92 -0.50
C ILE A 54 -8.56 1.87 -1.50
N GLY A 55 -9.81 1.91 -1.01
CA GLY A 55 -11.00 1.96 -1.87
C GLY A 55 -11.02 3.20 -2.78
N TYR A 56 -10.71 4.37 -2.21
CA TYR A 56 -10.56 5.63 -2.96
C TYR A 56 -9.41 5.55 -3.99
N TYR A 57 -8.23 5.08 -3.55
CA TYR A 57 -7.03 4.98 -4.37
C TYR A 57 -7.26 4.10 -5.62
N ASN A 58 -7.92 2.96 -5.46
CA ASN A 58 -8.13 2.00 -6.54
C ASN A 58 -9.27 2.39 -7.49
N SER A 59 -10.28 3.13 -7.01
CA SER A 59 -11.55 3.29 -7.75
C SER A 59 -11.79 4.71 -8.26
N HIS A 60 -11.19 5.73 -7.63
CA HIS A 60 -11.51 7.14 -7.88
C HIS A 60 -10.30 8.00 -8.21
N ARG A 61 -9.11 7.61 -7.76
CA ARG A 61 -7.88 8.39 -7.90
C ARG A 61 -7.29 8.40 -9.32
N ILE A 62 -8.14 8.23 -10.35
CA ILE A 62 -7.76 8.15 -11.77
C ILE A 62 -6.64 9.17 -12.05
N LYS A 63 -5.49 8.64 -12.47
CA LYS A 63 -4.34 9.38 -12.98
C LYS A 63 -4.17 9.07 -14.46
#